data_AF-A0A1Y0CEH1-F1
#
_entry.id   AF-A0A1Y0CEH1-F1
#
_cell.length_a   1.000
_cell.length_b   1.000
_cell.length_c   1.000
_cell.angle_alpha   90.00
_cell.angle_beta   90.00
_cell.angle_gamma   90.00
#
_symmetry.space_group_name_H-M   'P 1'
#
loop_
_entity.id
_entity.type
_entity.pdbx_description
1 polymer ?
#
loop_
_entity_poly.entity_id
_entity_poly.type
_entity_poly.pdbx_seq_one_letter_code
_entity_poly.pdbx_strand_id
1 'polypeptide(L)'
;MVDQTPARRAVAVVAAAVALVQCSPAPPPQRQPSASSSSSRSVQAPPTVDRVTADELGATWHPGCPLGPEQLRRVGLDYLGFDGQTRRGALVVHESLVPQVIAIFDQLYRMRYPIERMRTVDHYLRAADELSMEDNNTSAFNCRGIPGSGNWSLHAYGRAIDLNPLLNPYLDGTDLEPANAARYLDRTRTDPGLLHGDDPAVRAFTDRGWQWGGAWRSPIDYQHFETR
;
A
#
# COMPACT_ATOMS: atom_id res chain seq x y z
N MET A 1 34.35 104.40 17.66
CA MET A 1 34.72 103.99 19.03
C MET A 1 33.93 102.76 19.36
N VAL A 2 34.61 101.61 19.33
CA VAL A 2 34.13 100.31 19.76
C VAL A 2 35.10 99.92 20.87
N ASP A 3 34.60 99.57 22.04
CA ASP A 3 35.41 99.08 23.16
C ASP A 3 34.89 97.73 23.65
N GLN A 4 35.85 96.99 24.21
CA GLN A 4 35.97 95.56 24.48
C GLN A 4 35.02 95.10 25.64
N THR A 5 34.85 93.83 26.05
CA THR A 5 35.78 92.70 26.28
C THR A 5 34.91 91.41 26.60
N PRO A 6 35.45 90.20 26.92
CA PRO A 6 35.05 88.95 26.24
C PRO A 6 34.50 87.85 27.18
N ALA A 7 33.95 86.78 26.60
CA ALA A 7 33.66 85.53 27.32
C ALA A 7 34.46 84.35 26.72
N ARG A 8 35.34 83.79 27.56
CA ARG A 8 36.15 82.59 27.31
C ARG A 8 35.25 81.35 27.19
N ARG A 9 35.52 80.47 26.22
CA ARG A 9 35.01 79.09 26.20
C ARG A 9 36.19 78.13 26.10
N ALA A 10 36.24 77.21 27.06
CA ALA A 10 37.25 76.17 27.20
C ALA A 10 37.05 75.06 26.17
N VAL A 11 38.15 74.53 25.62
CA VAL A 11 38.18 73.36 24.74
C VAL A 11 38.48 72.13 25.61
N ALA A 12 37.57 71.16 25.62
CA ALA A 12 37.80 69.84 26.20
C ALA A 12 38.22 68.86 25.08
N VAL A 13 39.39 68.25 25.24
CA VAL A 13 39.92 67.21 24.34
C VAL A 13 39.36 65.86 24.78
N VAL A 14 38.64 65.17 23.90
CA VAL A 14 38.19 63.78 24.12
C VAL A 14 39.11 62.87 23.31
N ALA A 15 39.85 61.99 23.99
CA ALA A 15 40.68 60.96 23.38
C ALA A 15 39.81 59.75 22.98
N ALA A 16 39.91 59.32 21.72
CA ALA A 16 39.26 58.13 21.20
C ALA A 16 40.16 56.90 21.40
N ALA A 17 39.65 55.86 22.08
CA ALA A 17 40.30 54.55 22.18
C ALA A 17 39.74 53.63 21.10
N VAL A 18 40.60 53.15 20.20
CA VAL A 18 40.27 52.19 19.14
C VAL A 18 40.53 50.77 19.68
N ALA A 19 39.48 49.95 19.79
CA ALA A 19 39.60 48.53 20.09
C ALA A 19 39.71 47.73 18.79
N LEU A 20 40.84 47.05 18.57
CA LEU A 20 41.04 46.16 17.43
C LEU A 20 40.47 44.77 17.76
N VAL A 21 39.35 44.42 17.11
CA VAL A 21 38.79 43.05 17.13
C VAL A 21 39.60 42.20 16.15
N GLN A 22 40.36 41.24 16.66
CA GLN A 22 41.06 40.24 15.84
C GLN A 22 40.11 39.08 15.49
N CYS A 23 39.74 38.96 14.22
CA CYS A 23 39.06 37.77 13.69
C CYS A 23 40.06 36.64 13.49
N SER A 24 39.85 35.49 14.14
CA SER A 24 40.56 34.23 13.81
C SER A 24 39.74 33.39 12.83
N PRO A 25 40.33 32.77 11.80
CA PRO A 25 39.61 31.92 10.85
C PRO A 25 39.24 30.56 11.45
N ALA A 26 38.04 30.07 11.12
CA ALA A 26 37.54 28.76 11.55
C ALA A 26 38.25 27.59 10.83
N PRO A 27 38.47 26.44 11.49
CA PRO A 27 39.10 25.29 10.88
C PRO A 27 38.18 24.59 9.85
N PRO A 28 38.73 23.96 8.81
CA PRO A 28 37.95 23.29 7.77
C PRO A 28 37.29 22.00 8.28
N PRO A 29 36.12 21.62 7.75
CA PRO A 29 35.40 20.41 8.17
C PRO A 29 36.15 19.14 7.76
N GLN A 30 36.33 18.22 8.71
CA GLN A 30 36.92 16.90 8.44
C GLN A 30 35.91 15.99 7.72
N ARG A 31 36.35 15.42 6.59
CA ARG A 31 35.57 14.50 5.76
C ARG A 31 35.52 13.12 6.43
N GLN A 32 34.37 12.75 7.00
CA GLN A 32 34.15 11.39 7.53
C GLN A 32 34.11 10.36 6.39
N PRO A 33 34.72 9.17 6.57
CA PRO A 33 34.66 8.12 5.56
C PRO A 33 33.22 7.62 5.40
N SER A 34 32.75 7.55 4.15
CA SER A 34 31.44 7.01 3.81
C SER A 34 31.36 5.54 4.24
N ALA A 35 30.50 5.25 5.21
CA ALA A 35 30.15 3.88 5.57
C ALA A 35 29.56 3.21 4.33
N SER A 36 30.24 2.18 3.81
CA SER A 36 29.69 1.32 2.78
C SER A 36 28.53 0.55 3.38
N SER A 37 27.30 0.95 3.05
CA SER A 37 26.10 0.19 3.42
C SER A 37 26.10 -1.11 2.61
N SER A 38 26.48 -2.21 3.26
CA SER A 38 26.19 -3.53 2.76
C SER A 38 24.68 -3.69 2.70
N SER A 39 24.11 -3.61 1.50
CA SER A 39 22.72 -3.97 1.25
C SER A 39 22.56 -5.46 1.57
N SER A 40 22.09 -5.78 2.77
CA SER A 40 21.54 -7.10 3.06
C SER A 40 20.31 -7.24 2.18
N ARG A 41 20.42 -8.01 1.08
CA ARG A 41 19.25 -8.47 0.35
C ARG A 41 18.35 -9.18 1.35
N SER A 42 17.17 -8.62 1.64
CA SER A 42 16.14 -9.30 2.42
C SER A 42 15.78 -10.58 1.67
N VAL A 43 16.13 -11.73 2.25
CA VAL A 43 15.71 -13.03 1.72
C VAL A 43 14.24 -13.21 2.09
N GLN A 44 13.38 -13.46 1.10
CA GLN A 44 11.97 -13.72 1.30
C GLN A 44 11.79 -14.92 2.25
N ALA A 45 10.95 -14.78 3.27
CA ALA A 45 10.59 -15.87 4.15
C ALA A 45 9.69 -16.88 3.42
N PRO A 46 9.76 -18.19 3.73
CA PRO A 46 8.83 -19.16 3.17
C PRO A 46 7.36 -18.79 3.44
N PRO A 47 6.45 -19.14 2.52
CA PRO A 47 5.02 -19.00 2.78
C PRO A 47 4.60 -19.90 3.95
N THR A 48 3.63 -19.45 4.74
CA THR A 48 2.98 -20.28 5.77
C THR A 48 1.59 -20.66 5.31
N VAL A 49 1.11 -21.83 5.73
CA VAL A 49 -0.22 -22.34 5.38
C VAL A 49 -0.85 -22.95 6.61
N ASP A 50 -1.85 -22.26 7.14
CA ASP A 50 -2.49 -22.62 8.40
C ASP A 50 -3.97 -22.97 8.15
N ARG A 51 -4.50 -23.91 8.95
CA ARG A 51 -5.94 -24.11 9.04
C ARG A 51 -6.58 -22.89 9.71
N VAL A 52 -7.86 -22.69 9.44
CA VAL A 52 -8.66 -21.63 10.08
C VAL A 52 -9.89 -22.24 10.75
N THR A 53 -10.30 -21.60 11.83
CA THR A 53 -11.56 -21.86 12.53
C THR A 53 -12.57 -20.75 12.24
N ALA A 54 -13.85 -20.98 12.55
CA ALA A 54 -14.88 -19.95 12.42
C ALA A 54 -14.55 -18.69 13.25
N ASP A 55 -14.03 -18.87 14.47
CA ASP A 55 -13.67 -17.76 15.37
C ASP A 55 -12.53 -16.91 14.77
N GLU A 56 -11.53 -17.53 14.14
CA GLU A 56 -10.42 -16.83 13.48
C GLU A 56 -10.82 -16.13 12.17
N LEU A 57 -11.93 -16.54 11.55
CA LEU A 57 -12.50 -15.86 10.39
C LEU A 57 -13.38 -14.67 10.79
N GLY A 58 -13.81 -14.61 12.05
CA GLY A 58 -14.59 -13.51 12.60
C GLY A 58 -15.82 -13.21 11.74
N ALA A 59 -16.04 -11.93 11.43
CA ALA A 59 -17.21 -11.48 10.67
C ALA A 59 -17.17 -11.86 9.17
N THR A 60 -16.04 -12.34 8.63
CA THR A 60 -15.95 -12.76 7.22
C THR A 60 -16.62 -14.11 6.95
N TRP A 61 -17.00 -14.85 8.00
CA TRP A 61 -17.68 -16.13 7.91
C TRP A 61 -18.85 -16.20 8.90
N HIS A 62 -19.93 -16.87 8.52
CA HIS A 62 -21.06 -17.13 9.39
C HIS A 62 -21.81 -18.41 8.97
N PRO A 63 -22.67 -18.99 9.84
CA PRO A 63 -23.57 -20.04 9.43
C PRO A 63 -24.42 -19.61 8.21
N GLY A 64 -24.41 -20.42 7.16
CA GLY A 64 -25.06 -20.11 5.88
C GLY A 64 -24.09 -19.77 4.75
N CYS A 65 -22.81 -19.52 5.06
CA CYS A 65 -21.77 -19.45 4.04
C CYS A 65 -21.67 -20.76 3.24
N PRO A 66 -21.32 -20.68 1.94
CA PRO A 66 -21.35 -21.86 1.08
C PRO A 66 -20.20 -22.84 1.35
N LEU A 67 -19.19 -22.45 2.12
CA LEU A 67 -18.08 -23.30 2.55
C LEU A 67 -17.87 -23.23 4.06
N GLY A 68 -17.46 -24.34 4.66
CA GLY A 68 -16.99 -24.40 6.04
C GLY A 68 -15.52 -23.95 6.18
N PRO A 69 -15.08 -23.48 7.37
CA PRO A 69 -13.70 -23.06 7.63
C PRO A 69 -12.66 -24.14 7.31
N GLU A 70 -13.02 -25.42 7.42
CA GLU A 70 -12.16 -26.56 7.12
C GLU A 70 -11.69 -26.63 5.66
N GLN A 71 -12.41 -26.00 4.74
CA GLN A 71 -12.07 -25.93 3.31
C GLN A 71 -11.20 -24.71 2.97
N LEU A 72 -10.94 -23.84 3.96
CA LEU A 72 -10.16 -22.61 3.80
C LEU A 72 -8.77 -22.75 4.45
N ARG A 73 -7.81 -21.99 3.94
CA ARG A 73 -6.47 -21.88 4.51
C ARG A 73 -6.05 -20.43 4.60
N ARG A 74 -5.44 -20.04 5.72
CA ARG A 74 -4.73 -18.77 5.85
C ARG A 74 -3.33 -18.97 5.30
N VAL A 75 -2.99 -18.24 4.25
CA VAL A 75 -1.70 -18.29 3.56
C VAL A 75 -0.93 -17.03 3.92
N GLY A 76 0.17 -17.17 4.65
CA GLY A 76 1.09 -16.07 4.96
C GLY A 76 2.10 -15.88 3.83
N LEU A 77 2.20 -14.66 3.31
CA LEU A 77 2.97 -14.33 2.11
C LEU A 77 3.81 -13.08 2.36
N ASP A 78 5.03 -13.10 1.82
CA ASP A 78 5.83 -11.89 1.73
C ASP A 78 5.45 -11.12 0.46
N TYR A 79 5.32 -9.80 0.56
CA TYR A 79 5.00 -8.89 -0.53
C TYR A 79 5.90 -7.65 -0.50
N LEU A 80 5.99 -6.92 -1.62
CA LEU A 80 6.72 -5.66 -1.67
C LEU A 80 5.77 -4.50 -1.36
N GLY A 81 6.06 -3.72 -0.33
CA GLY A 81 5.31 -2.50 -0.01
C GLY A 81 5.61 -1.36 -1.00
N PHE A 82 4.76 -0.33 -1.01
CA PHE A 82 5.02 0.91 -1.76
C PHE A 82 6.28 1.66 -1.27
N ASP A 83 6.71 1.41 -0.04
CA ASP A 83 7.98 1.88 0.52
C ASP A 83 9.22 1.10 0.01
N GLY A 84 9.00 0.10 -0.86
CA GLY A 84 10.03 -0.77 -1.41
C GLY A 84 10.57 -1.79 -0.41
N GLN A 85 9.96 -1.94 0.76
CA GLN A 85 10.36 -2.91 1.78
C GLN A 85 9.59 -4.22 1.62
N THR A 86 10.24 -5.33 1.95
CA THR A 86 9.54 -6.61 2.12
C THR A 86 8.63 -6.50 3.34
N ARG A 87 7.33 -6.75 3.13
CA ARG A 87 6.30 -6.84 4.15
C ARG A 87 5.77 -8.26 4.19
N ARG A 88 5.08 -8.63 5.26
CA ARG A 88 4.37 -9.91 5.36
C ARG A 88 2.89 -9.65 5.59
N GLY A 89 2.06 -10.40 4.88
CA GLY A 89 0.62 -10.33 4.91
C GLY A 89 -0.02 -11.71 4.88
N ALA A 90 -1.35 -11.75 4.87
CA ALA A 90 -2.09 -12.99 4.82
C ALA A 90 -3.34 -12.88 3.93
N LEU A 91 -3.64 -13.97 3.23
CA LEU A 91 -4.89 -14.20 2.51
C LEU A 91 -5.56 -15.45 3.03
N VAL A 92 -6.88 -15.49 3.00
CA VAL A 92 -7.65 -16.72 3.23
C VAL A 92 -8.21 -17.17 1.89
N VAL A 93 -7.91 -18.39 1.48
CA VAL A 93 -8.29 -18.96 0.17
C VAL A 93 -8.78 -20.40 0.33
N HIS A 94 -9.46 -20.91 -0.70
CA HIS A 94 -9.79 -22.32 -0.79
C HIS A 94 -8.52 -23.19 -0.74
N GLU A 95 -8.54 -24.29 0.00
CA GLU A 95 -7.37 -25.14 0.22
C GLU A 95 -6.72 -25.64 -1.08
N SER A 96 -7.52 -25.90 -2.12
CA SER A 96 -7.02 -26.35 -3.42
C SER A 96 -6.26 -25.28 -4.22
N LEU A 97 -6.43 -24.00 -3.88
CA LEU A 97 -5.80 -22.88 -4.59
C LEU A 97 -4.48 -22.44 -3.94
N VAL A 98 -4.17 -22.93 -2.74
CA VAL A 98 -2.95 -22.54 -1.98
C VAL A 98 -1.67 -22.58 -2.83
N PRO A 99 -1.36 -23.65 -3.59
CA PRO A 99 -0.14 -23.69 -4.37
C PRO A 99 -0.09 -22.61 -5.46
N GLN A 100 -1.22 -22.34 -6.12
CA GLN A 100 -1.29 -21.33 -7.17
C GLN A 100 -1.17 -19.93 -6.60
N VAL A 101 -1.85 -19.65 -5.49
CA VAL A 101 -1.78 -18.36 -4.79
C VAL A 101 -0.35 -18.06 -4.37
N ILE A 102 0.35 -19.02 -3.75
CA ILE A 102 1.79 -18.87 -3.42
C ILE A 102 2.61 -18.51 -4.67
N ALA A 103 2.40 -19.23 -5.78
CA ALA A 103 3.14 -18.99 -7.02
C ALA A 103 2.83 -17.63 -7.66
N ILE A 104 1.59 -17.14 -7.56
CA ILE A 104 1.17 -15.82 -8.03
C ILE A 104 1.89 -14.74 -7.22
N PHE A 105 1.81 -14.79 -5.89
CA PHE A 105 2.39 -13.75 -5.04
C PHE A 105 3.92 -13.78 -5.02
N ASP A 106 4.55 -14.95 -5.15
CA ASP A 106 5.99 -15.05 -5.42
C ASP A 106 6.37 -14.35 -6.74
N GLN A 107 5.59 -14.56 -7.80
CA GLN A 107 5.81 -13.89 -9.09
C GLN A 107 5.63 -12.37 -8.98
N LEU A 108 4.56 -11.90 -8.31
CA LEU A 108 4.33 -10.47 -8.03
C LEU A 108 5.51 -9.85 -7.24
N TYR A 109 5.99 -10.55 -6.21
CA TYR A 109 7.14 -10.14 -5.42
C TYR A 109 8.42 -10.02 -6.26
N ARG A 110 8.73 -11.05 -7.07
CA ARG A 110 9.91 -11.07 -7.94
C ARG A 110 9.90 -9.99 -9.00
N MET A 111 8.73 -9.64 -9.55
CA MET A 111 8.58 -8.51 -10.48
C MET A 111 8.48 -7.15 -9.78
N ARG A 112 8.58 -7.12 -8.45
CA ARG A 112 8.52 -5.91 -7.62
C ARG A 112 7.21 -5.14 -7.77
N TYR A 113 6.11 -5.85 -7.98
CA TYR A 113 4.79 -5.24 -7.99
C TYR A 113 4.43 -4.76 -6.56
N PRO A 114 4.15 -3.47 -6.35
CA PRO A 114 3.87 -2.95 -5.02
C PRO A 114 2.44 -3.28 -4.60
N ILE A 115 2.31 -3.75 -3.36
CA ILE A 115 1.03 -3.97 -2.69
C ILE A 115 1.01 -3.08 -1.45
N GLU A 116 -0.09 -2.36 -1.24
CA GLU A 116 -0.19 -1.45 -0.10
C GLU A 116 -0.37 -2.25 1.20
N ARG A 117 -1.40 -3.10 1.23
CA ARG A 117 -1.74 -3.96 2.37
C ARG A 117 -2.20 -5.32 1.89
N MET A 118 -2.00 -6.32 2.74
CA MET A 118 -2.52 -7.67 2.55
C MET A 118 -2.91 -8.26 3.90
N ARG A 119 -4.14 -8.00 4.32
CA ARG A 119 -4.72 -8.54 5.56
C ARG A 119 -6.10 -9.13 5.28
N THR A 120 -6.51 -10.06 6.12
CA THR A 120 -7.84 -10.65 6.05
C THR A 120 -8.91 -9.61 6.42
N VAL A 121 -10.10 -9.70 5.82
CA VAL A 121 -11.12 -8.64 5.90
C VAL A 121 -11.75 -8.53 7.30
N ASP A 122 -11.56 -9.53 8.17
CA ASP A 122 -11.97 -9.50 9.58
C ASP A 122 -11.27 -8.41 10.41
N HIS A 123 -10.18 -7.84 9.90
CA HIS A 123 -9.53 -6.66 10.49
C HIS A 123 -10.32 -5.35 10.31
N TYR A 124 -11.39 -5.36 9.51
CA TYR A 124 -12.27 -4.20 9.29
C TYR A 124 -13.59 -4.40 10.04
N LEU A 125 -14.19 -3.30 10.50
CA LEU A 125 -15.42 -3.34 11.29
C LEU A 125 -16.51 -4.12 10.54
N ARG A 126 -16.98 -5.22 11.15
CA ARG A 126 -18.01 -6.12 10.59
C ARG A 126 -17.63 -6.72 9.23
N ALA A 127 -16.35 -6.87 8.93
CA ALA A 127 -15.85 -7.31 7.62
C ALA A 127 -16.40 -6.47 6.44
N ALA A 128 -16.57 -5.16 6.67
CA ALA A 128 -17.06 -4.24 5.65
C ALA A 128 -16.06 -4.16 4.48
N ASP A 129 -16.49 -4.64 3.32
CA ASP A 129 -15.69 -4.71 2.09
C ASP A 129 -15.20 -3.32 1.67
N GLU A 130 -16.09 -2.33 1.71
CA GLU A 130 -15.78 -0.94 1.36
C GLU A 130 -14.62 -0.38 2.19
N LEU A 131 -14.60 -0.62 3.52
CA LEU A 131 -13.50 -0.14 4.36
C LEU A 131 -12.16 -0.82 4.03
N SER A 132 -12.20 -2.09 3.61
CA SER A 132 -11.01 -2.81 3.12
C SER A 132 -10.53 -2.24 1.79
N MET A 133 -11.46 -1.96 0.87
CA MET A 133 -11.15 -1.41 -0.43
C MET A 133 -10.61 0.02 -0.34
N GLU A 134 -11.23 0.89 0.47
CA GLU A 134 -10.79 2.27 0.73
C GLU A 134 -9.36 2.33 1.29
N ASP A 135 -8.97 1.34 2.12
CA ASP A 135 -7.62 1.20 2.69
C ASP A 135 -6.62 0.56 1.72
N ASN A 136 -7.03 0.34 0.46
CA ASN A 136 -6.25 -0.30 -0.60
C ASN A 136 -5.74 -1.71 -0.21
N ASN A 137 -6.55 -2.46 0.52
CA ASN A 137 -6.17 -3.76 1.03
C ASN A 137 -6.41 -4.88 0.02
N THR A 138 -5.33 -5.58 -0.33
CA THR A 138 -5.41 -6.81 -1.11
C THR A 138 -6.00 -7.92 -0.24
N SER A 139 -7.10 -8.52 -0.68
CA SER A 139 -7.85 -9.50 0.11
C SER A 139 -8.44 -10.61 -0.77
N ALA A 140 -8.95 -11.69 -0.16
CA ALA A 140 -9.41 -12.87 -0.91
C ALA A 140 -10.73 -13.46 -0.41
N PHE A 141 -10.86 -13.76 0.89
CA PHE A 141 -12.09 -14.33 1.44
C PHE A 141 -12.90 -13.27 2.20
N ASN A 142 -14.17 -13.16 1.80
CA ASN A 142 -15.22 -12.45 2.52
C ASN A 142 -16.56 -13.08 2.12
N CYS A 143 -17.22 -13.79 3.04
CA CYS A 143 -18.46 -14.48 2.73
C CYS A 143 -19.62 -13.51 2.58
N ARG A 144 -19.99 -13.24 1.33
CA ARG A 144 -21.13 -12.39 0.97
C ARG A 144 -21.80 -12.83 -0.32
N GLY A 145 -23.10 -12.56 -0.41
CA GLY A 145 -23.83 -12.65 -1.68
C GLY A 145 -23.44 -11.53 -2.63
N ILE A 146 -23.69 -11.72 -3.92
CA ILE A 146 -23.69 -10.64 -4.91
C ILE A 146 -25.05 -9.93 -4.81
N PRO A 147 -25.09 -8.62 -4.50
CA PRO A 147 -26.34 -7.87 -4.35
C PRO A 147 -27.32 -8.10 -5.51
N GLY A 148 -28.60 -8.31 -5.19
CA GLY A 148 -29.67 -8.48 -6.18
C GLY A 148 -29.67 -9.78 -6.98
N SER A 149 -28.68 -10.66 -6.85
CA SER A 149 -28.54 -11.86 -7.69
C SER A 149 -29.03 -13.17 -7.05
N GLY A 150 -29.08 -13.25 -5.72
CA GLY A 150 -29.28 -14.51 -4.99
C GLY A 150 -28.09 -15.49 -5.05
N ASN A 151 -27.01 -15.13 -5.73
CA ASN A 151 -25.80 -15.93 -5.85
C ASN A 151 -24.71 -15.49 -4.87
N TRP A 152 -23.81 -16.40 -4.53
CA TRP A 152 -22.62 -16.12 -3.74
C TRP A 152 -21.51 -15.50 -4.58
N SER A 153 -20.78 -14.54 -4.01
CA SER A 153 -19.52 -14.06 -4.60
C SER A 153 -18.45 -15.16 -4.58
N LEU A 154 -17.52 -15.17 -5.54
CA LEU A 154 -16.38 -16.09 -5.49
C LEU A 154 -15.43 -15.81 -4.32
N HIS A 155 -15.50 -14.62 -3.70
CA HIS A 155 -14.89 -14.36 -2.40
C HIS A 155 -15.44 -15.27 -1.29
N ALA A 156 -16.74 -15.62 -1.33
CA ALA A 156 -17.36 -16.53 -0.37
C ALA A 156 -16.89 -17.98 -0.50
N TYR A 157 -16.23 -18.31 -1.62
CA TYR A 157 -15.61 -19.61 -1.86
C TYR A 157 -14.09 -19.59 -1.64
N GLY A 158 -13.49 -18.44 -1.32
CA GLY A 158 -12.04 -18.28 -1.26
C GLY A 158 -11.37 -18.48 -2.63
N ARG A 159 -12.08 -18.15 -3.72
CA ARG A 159 -11.66 -18.34 -5.12
C ARG A 159 -11.52 -17.04 -5.91
N ALA A 160 -11.55 -15.91 -5.20
CA ALA A 160 -11.31 -14.60 -5.75
C ALA A 160 -10.23 -13.87 -4.95
N ILE A 161 -9.54 -12.94 -5.59
CA ILE A 161 -8.56 -12.03 -5.00
C ILE A 161 -8.80 -10.65 -5.59
N ASP A 162 -8.93 -9.65 -4.73
CA ASP A 162 -8.92 -8.24 -5.12
C ASP A 162 -7.53 -7.66 -4.83
N LEU A 163 -6.89 -7.06 -5.85
CA LEU A 163 -5.51 -6.58 -5.79
C LEU A 163 -5.45 -5.04 -5.85
N ASN A 164 -4.98 -4.43 -4.75
CA ASN A 164 -4.96 -2.97 -4.56
C ASN A 164 -6.29 -2.29 -4.99
N PRO A 165 -7.43 -2.58 -4.32
CA PRO A 165 -8.76 -2.05 -4.67
C PRO A 165 -8.85 -0.56 -4.98
N LEU A 166 -8.21 0.28 -4.17
CA LEU A 166 -8.25 1.74 -4.36
C LEU A 166 -7.69 2.15 -5.72
N LEU A 167 -6.63 1.49 -6.18
CA LEU A 167 -5.98 1.79 -7.46
C LEU A 167 -6.72 1.16 -8.65
N ASN A 168 -7.51 0.12 -8.39
CA ASN A 168 -8.13 -0.74 -9.38
C ASN A 168 -9.63 -0.89 -9.08
N PRO A 169 -10.43 0.18 -9.20
CA PRO A 169 -11.81 0.17 -8.74
C PRO A 169 -12.73 -0.79 -9.50
N TYR A 170 -13.83 -1.15 -8.83
CA TYR A 170 -15.04 -1.71 -9.44
C TYR A 170 -15.92 -0.60 -10.02
N LEU A 171 -16.56 -0.90 -11.15
CA LEU A 171 -17.44 0.00 -11.89
C LEU A 171 -18.67 -0.73 -12.45
N ASP A 172 -19.86 -0.30 -12.04
CA ASP A 172 -21.13 -0.70 -12.64
C ASP A 172 -22.04 0.51 -12.90
N GLY A 173 -22.05 1.00 -14.14
CA GLY A 173 -22.73 2.23 -14.49
C GLY A 173 -22.14 3.43 -13.75
N THR A 174 -22.88 3.98 -12.78
CA THR A 174 -22.42 5.08 -11.91
C THR A 174 -21.92 4.61 -10.54
N ASP A 175 -22.05 3.31 -10.27
CA ASP A 175 -21.56 2.71 -9.03
C ASP A 175 -20.05 2.54 -9.11
N LEU A 176 -19.35 3.08 -8.10
CA LEU A 176 -17.89 3.12 -8.02
C LEU A 176 -17.49 2.66 -6.62
N GLU A 177 -16.74 1.57 -6.57
CA GLU A 177 -16.17 1.05 -5.33
C GLU A 177 -14.64 0.89 -5.47
N PRO A 178 -13.84 1.32 -4.48
CA PRO A 178 -14.27 2.10 -3.32
C PRO A 178 -14.60 3.56 -3.68
N ALA A 179 -15.41 4.23 -2.87
CA ALA A 179 -15.89 5.59 -3.09
C ALA A 179 -14.77 6.63 -3.22
N ASN A 180 -13.60 6.36 -2.64
CA ASN A 180 -12.41 7.21 -2.72
C ASN A 180 -11.52 6.94 -3.96
N ALA A 181 -11.93 6.08 -4.90
CA ALA A 181 -11.14 5.69 -6.07
C ALA A 181 -11.34 6.55 -7.33
N ALA A 182 -12.12 7.64 -7.27
CA ALA A 182 -12.47 8.45 -8.45
C ALA A 182 -11.25 8.90 -9.28
N ARG A 183 -10.10 9.15 -8.63
CA ARG A 183 -8.85 9.51 -9.31
C ARG A 183 -8.33 8.42 -10.26
N TYR A 184 -8.62 7.16 -9.98
CA TYR A 184 -8.11 5.99 -10.71
C TYR A 184 -9.06 5.52 -11.83
N LEU A 185 -10.13 6.27 -12.08
CA LEU A 185 -10.95 6.12 -13.29
C LEU A 185 -10.21 6.53 -14.56
N ASP A 186 -9.26 7.46 -14.42
CA ASP A 186 -8.33 7.77 -15.51
C ASP A 186 -7.36 6.59 -15.69
N ARG A 187 -7.70 5.71 -16.66
CA ARG A 187 -6.88 4.54 -17.00
C ARG A 187 -5.70 4.87 -17.93
N THR A 188 -5.39 6.16 -18.16
CA THR A 188 -4.13 6.56 -18.80
C THR A 188 -2.98 6.69 -17.80
N ARG A 189 -3.28 6.61 -16.50
CA ARG A 189 -2.32 6.71 -15.40
C ARG A 189 -1.43 5.48 -15.35
N THR A 190 -0.17 5.69 -15.01
CA THR A 190 0.83 4.61 -14.83
C THR A 190 1.34 4.56 -13.39
N ASP A 191 0.46 4.82 -12.41
CA ASP A 191 0.85 4.73 -11.01
C ASP A 191 1.32 3.31 -10.68
N PRO A 192 2.34 3.14 -9.82
CA PRO A 192 2.71 1.81 -9.35
C PRO A 192 1.51 1.10 -8.70
N GLY A 193 1.30 -0.17 -9.01
CA GLY A 193 0.20 -0.97 -8.46
C GLY A 193 -1.17 -0.77 -9.14
N LEU A 194 -1.27 0.10 -10.14
CA LEU A 194 -2.42 0.19 -11.04
C LEU A 194 -2.28 -0.86 -12.17
N LEU A 195 -3.37 -1.56 -12.47
CA LEU A 195 -3.41 -2.65 -13.45
C LEU A 195 -3.94 -2.21 -14.82
N HIS A 196 -3.24 -2.64 -15.87
CA HIS A 196 -3.66 -2.63 -17.26
C HIS A 196 -3.68 -4.06 -17.81
N GLY A 197 -4.47 -4.31 -18.86
CA GLY A 197 -4.70 -5.68 -19.37
C GLY A 197 -3.43 -6.43 -19.79
N ASP A 198 -2.43 -5.73 -20.33
CA ASP A 198 -1.17 -6.33 -20.76
C ASP A 198 -0.08 -6.29 -19.68
N ASP A 199 -0.42 -5.97 -18.43
CA ASP A 199 0.57 -5.90 -17.36
C ASP A 199 1.07 -7.30 -16.96
N PRO A 200 2.37 -7.45 -16.66
CA PRO A 200 2.91 -8.69 -16.09
C PRO A 200 2.19 -9.14 -14.81
N ALA A 201 1.65 -8.19 -14.04
CA ALA A 201 0.87 -8.46 -12.83
C ALA A 201 -0.45 -9.16 -13.16
N VAL A 202 -1.19 -8.71 -14.18
CA VAL A 202 -2.41 -9.39 -14.66
C VAL A 202 -2.08 -10.80 -15.15
N ARG A 203 -1.01 -10.94 -15.95
CA ARG A 203 -0.54 -12.27 -16.43
C ARG A 203 -0.12 -13.22 -15.33
N ALA A 204 0.36 -12.72 -14.18
CA ALA A 204 0.67 -13.58 -13.03
C ALA A 204 -0.54 -14.43 -12.63
N PHE A 205 -1.76 -13.89 -12.75
CA PHE A 205 -3.00 -14.61 -12.51
C PHE A 205 -3.48 -15.36 -13.77
N THR A 206 -3.60 -14.66 -14.91
CA THR A 206 -4.31 -15.22 -16.08
C THR A 206 -3.57 -16.38 -16.75
N ASP A 207 -2.23 -16.41 -16.71
CA ASP A 207 -1.44 -17.55 -17.20
C ASP A 207 -1.69 -18.84 -16.38
N ARG A 208 -2.33 -18.73 -15.21
CA ARG A 208 -2.72 -19.84 -14.33
C ARG A 208 -4.22 -20.15 -14.39
N GLY A 209 -4.94 -19.59 -15.37
CA GLY A 209 -6.37 -19.87 -15.58
C GLY A 209 -7.31 -19.03 -14.73
N TRP A 210 -6.82 -17.97 -14.08
CA TRP A 210 -7.68 -16.97 -13.46
C TRP A 210 -8.24 -16.03 -14.54
N GLN A 211 -9.45 -15.54 -14.32
CA GLN A 211 -10.06 -14.49 -15.10
C GLN A 211 -9.85 -13.16 -14.39
N TRP A 212 -9.63 -12.09 -15.16
CA TRP A 212 -9.48 -10.74 -14.63
C TRP A 212 -10.73 -9.91 -14.92
N GLY A 213 -11.31 -9.32 -13.88
CA GLY A 213 -12.55 -8.53 -13.95
C GLY A 213 -12.41 -7.24 -14.77
N GLY A 214 -11.19 -6.72 -14.90
CA GLY A 214 -10.91 -5.55 -15.75
C GLY A 214 -11.11 -5.80 -17.24
N ALA A 215 -11.25 -7.06 -17.67
CA ALA A 215 -11.55 -7.44 -19.05
C ALA A 215 -13.05 -7.69 -19.32
N TRP A 216 -13.91 -7.58 -18.31
CA TRP A 216 -15.35 -7.75 -18.46
C TRP A 216 -16.01 -6.55 -19.15
N ARG A 217 -17.26 -6.72 -19.61
CA ARG A 217 -18.02 -5.63 -20.27
C ARG A 217 -18.79 -4.77 -19.27
N SER A 218 -19.46 -5.40 -18.31
CA SER A 218 -20.21 -4.79 -17.22
C SER A 218 -20.57 -5.90 -16.22
N PRO A 219 -20.32 -5.71 -14.92
CA PRO A 219 -19.46 -4.65 -14.38
C PRO A 219 -18.02 -4.77 -14.90
N ILE A 220 -17.25 -3.69 -14.81
CA ILE A 220 -15.79 -3.73 -15.00
C ILE A 220 -15.17 -3.72 -13.61
N ASP A 221 -14.40 -4.73 -13.28
CA ASP A 221 -13.88 -4.91 -11.93
C ASP A 221 -12.35 -5.04 -11.94
N TYR A 222 -11.64 -3.91 -11.95
CA TYR A 222 -10.18 -3.90 -12.20
C TYR A 222 -9.39 -4.57 -11.09
N GLN A 223 -9.89 -4.58 -9.86
CA GLN A 223 -9.24 -5.21 -8.71
C GLN A 223 -9.33 -6.73 -8.79
N HIS A 224 -10.37 -7.25 -9.42
CA HIS A 224 -10.85 -8.60 -9.19
C HIS A 224 -10.21 -9.64 -10.09
N PHE A 225 -9.76 -10.72 -9.47
CA PHE A 225 -9.34 -11.93 -10.16
C PHE A 225 -10.12 -13.11 -9.59
N GLU A 226 -10.70 -13.94 -10.46
CA GLU A 226 -11.45 -15.13 -10.05
C GLU A 226 -11.05 -16.41 -10.80
N THR A 227 -11.26 -17.55 -10.16
CA THR A 227 -11.17 -18.86 -10.81
C THR A 227 -12.30 -19.78 -10.33
N ARG A 228 -12.82 -20.64 -11.21
CA ARG A 228 -13.93 -21.56 -10.89
C ARG A 228 -13.39 -22.97 -10.68
#